data_AF-A0A8J7SRU3-F1
#
_entry.id   AF-A0A8J7SRU3-F1
#
_cell.length_a   1.000
_cell.length_b   1.000
_cell.length_c   1.000
_cell.angle_alpha   90.00
_cell.angle_beta   90.00
_cell.angle_gamma   90.00
#
_symmetry.space_group_name_H-M   'P 1'
#
loop_
_entity.id
_entity.type
_entity.pdbx_description
1 polymer ?
#
loop_
_entity_poly.entity_id
_entity_poly.type
_entity_poly.pdbx_seq_one_letter_code
_entity_poly.pdbx_strand_id
1 'polypeptide(L)'
;RTLPNYYLILISNILLVYFGILEGDLSGVDYKFFLFIHNFTDASFNFYWESWSLSIEEHIYLWLPITMLIIRRFLSVKQTLLITILLFIIGPLCYRISIANASISTYYTWDTLFRKAVVTRLDAIAYGVLAAYVKFFYPNFWKDHYNKLFALGLTILMIAIYVPRVYGHFYTQTLSFTVVSIGSMCLLPKADCIKSFKNAVIGRAITHISIISYSMYLINLSIVVQLLSKYMEPQSSEMLFFRYILYWFITIVLSTIIYKFYEKPFLNLRDKLSK
;
A
#
# COMPACT_ATOMS: atom_id res chain seq x y z
N ARG A 1 9.64 -7.58 -8.72
CA ARG A 1 10.08 -6.70 -7.62
C ARG A 1 9.44 -7.13 -6.31
N THR A 2 8.10 -7.23 -6.30
CA THR A 2 7.29 -7.49 -5.10
C THR A 2 7.49 -8.91 -4.54
N LEU A 3 7.21 -9.93 -5.35
CA LEU A 3 7.17 -11.32 -4.89
C LEU A 3 8.43 -11.83 -4.18
N PRO A 4 9.67 -11.68 -4.72
CA PRO A 4 10.84 -12.24 -4.06
C PRO A 4 11.06 -11.67 -2.66
N ASN A 5 10.89 -10.36 -2.50
CA ASN A 5 11.06 -9.65 -1.24
C ASN A 5 9.94 -10.02 -0.26
N TYR A 6 8.70 -10.10 -0.72
CA TYR A 6 7.59 -10.55 0.12
C TYR A 6 7.87 -11.94 0.72
N TYR A 7 8.26 -12.90 -0.13
CA TYR A 7 8.56 -14.25 0.34
C TYR A 7 9.77 -14.30 1.26
N LEU A 8 10.81 -13.50 0.99
CA LEU A 8 11.96 -13.37 1.91
C LEU A 8 11.48 -12.94 3.30
N ILE A 9 10.67 -11.89 3.39
CA ILE A 9 10.23 -11.35 4.67
C ILE A 9 9.20 -12.26 5.34
N LEU A 10 8.32 -12.92 4.57
CA LEU A 10 7.40 -13.92 5.10
C LEU A 10 8.15 -15.08 5.75
N ILE A 11 9.10 -15.67 5.03
CA ILE A 11 9.94 -16.77 5.53
C ILE A 11 10.78 -16.30 6.72
N SER A 12 11.35 -15.09 6.65
CA SER A 12 12.12 -14.52 7.76
C SER A 12 11.25 -14.36 9.01
N ASN A 13 10.03 -13.86 8.89
CA ASN A 13 9.10 -13.77 10.02
C ASN A 13 8.77 -15.15 10.60
N ILE A 14 8.50 -16.15 9.76
CA ILE A 14 8.25 -17.53 10.21
C ILE A 14 9.45 -18.05 11.01
N LEU A 15 10.68 -17.89 10.49
CA LEU A 15 11.90 -18.34 11.15
C LEU A 15 12.15 -17.59 12.47
N LEU A 16 11.99 -16.27 12.47
CA LEU A 16 12.22 -15.45 13.66
C LEU A 16 11.23 -15.77 14.79
N VAL A 17 9.97 -16.08 14.46
CA VAL A 17 8.99 -16.55 15.45
C VAL A 17 9.32 -17.98 15.89
N TYR A 18 9.68 -18.87 14.96
CA TYR A 18 10.08 -20.25 15.27
C TYR A 18 11.25 -20.35 16.24
N PHE A 19 12.27 -19.50 16.08
CA PHE A 19 13.41 -19.42 17.00
C PHE A 19 13.12 -18.61 18.28
N GLY A 20 11.88 -18.14 18.48
CA GLY A 20 11.50 -17.36 19.65
C GLY A 20 12.18 -15.99 19.71
N ILE A 21 12.67 -15.47 18.59
CA ILE A 21 13.26 -14.12 18.49
C ILE A 21 12.13 -13.09 18.46
N LEU A 22 11.10 -13.32 17.66
CA LEU A 22 9.88 -12.52 17.61
C LEU A 22 8.75 -13.18 18.40
N GLU A 23 7.83 -12.36 18.90
CA GLU A 23 6.56 -12.85 19.45
C GLU A 23 5.59 -13.12 18.31
N GLY A 24 4.92 -14.26 18.34
CA GLY A 24 3.95 -14.61 17.31
C GLY A 24 3.43 -16.02 17.49
N ASP A 25 2.24 -16.27 16.97
CA ASP A 25 1.65 -17.59 16.94
C ASP A 25 1.79 -18.20 15.55
N LEU A 26 2.60 -19.25 15.44
CA LEU A 26 2.80 -19.98 14.19
C LEU A 26 1.55 -20.75 13.75
N SER A 27 0.57 -20.97 14.65
CA SER A 27 -0.72 -21.55 14.28
C SER A 27 -1.48 -20.68 13.27
N GLY A 28 -1.19 -19.38 13.26
CA GLY A 28 -1.74 -18.41 12.31
C GLY A 28 -1.10 -18.45 10.92
N VAL A 29 -0.03 -19.24 10.71
CA VAL A 29 0.64 -19.36 9.41
C VAL A 29 -0.15 -20.33 8.53
N ASP A 30 -0.82 -19.78 7.51
CA ASP A 30 -1.62 -20.52 6.55
C ASP A 30 -0.97 -20.48 5.15
N TYR A 31 -1.18 -21.52 4.34
CA TYR A 31 -0.80 -21.53 2.92
C TYR A 31 -1.40 -20.35 2.14
N LYS A 32 -2.51 -19.79 2.64
CA LYS A 32 -3.15 -18.57 2.13
C LYS A 32 -2.23 -17.35 2.07
N PHE A 33 -1.18 -17.26 2.92
CA PHE A 33 -0.18 -16.17 2.84
C PHE A 33 0.68 -16.28 1.59
N PHE A 34 0.97 -17.51 1.12
CA PHE A 34 1.78 -17.72 -0.07
C PHE A 34 1.01 -17.43 -1.36
N LEU A 35 -0.32 -17.58 -1.31
CA LEU A 35 -1.25 -17.35 -2.41
C LEU A 35 -1.95 -15.98 -2.37
N PHE A 36 -1.63 -15.13 -1.38
CA PHE A 36 -2.24 -13.81 -1.20
C PHE A 36 -3.77 -13.80 -0.94
N ILE A 37 -4.36 -14.92 -0.52
CA ILE A 37 -5.81 -15.04 -0.31
C ILE A 37 -6.22 -14.93 1.18
N HIS A 38 -5.26 -14.72 2.08
CA HIS A 38 -5.49 -14.71 3.55
C HIS A 38 -6.41 -13.58 4.02
N ASN A 39 -6.56 -12.50 3.24
CA ASN A 39 -7.41 -11.35 3.54
C ASN A 39 -8.44 -11.07 2.44
N PHE A 40 -8.88 -12.10 1.73
CA PHE A 40 -9.71 -11.90 0.53
C PHE A 40 -11.04 -11.20 0.86
N THR A 41 -11.78 -11.70 1.85
CA THR A 41 -13.07 -11.13 2.33
C THR A 41 -13.00 -10.59 3.75
N ASP A 42 -12.19 -11.19 4.61
CA ASP A 42 -11.96 -10.75 5.99
C ASP A 42 -10.48 -10.88 6.31
N ALA A 43 -9.93 -9.87 6.99
CA ALA A 43 -8.52 -9.78 7.37
C ALA A 43 -8.29 -10.10 8.86
N SER A 44 -9.09 -11.02 9.41
CA SER A 44 -8.94 -11.52 10.78
C SER A 44 -7.82 -12.57 10.86
N PHE A 45 -6.57 -12.11 10.86
CA PHE A 45 -5.40 -12.95 11.02
C PHE A 45 -4.39 -12.32 11.99
N ASN A 46 -3.61 -13.17 12.66
CA ASN A 46 -2.71 -12.77 13.76
C ASN A 46 -1.22 -12.91 13.41
N PHE A 47 -0.92 -13.08 12.12
CA PHE A 47 0.44 -13.27 11.64
C PHE A 47 0.73 -12.32 10.47
N TYR A 48 1.88 -11.63 10.52
CA TYR A 48 2.35 -10.72 9.46
C TYR A 48 1.30 -9.65 9.05
N TRP A 49 0.91 -8.78 9.98
CA TRP A 49 -0.16 -7.78 9.80
C TRP A 49 0.04 -6.76 8.68
N GLU A 50 1.18 -6.69 8.02
CA GLU A 50 1.45 -5.79 6.90
C GLU A 50 1.11 -6.43 5.55
N SER A 51 0.93 -7.76 5.48
CA SER A 51 0.75 -8.48 4.22
C SER A 51 -0.56 -8.17 3.49
N TRP A 52 -1.58 -7.64 4.19
CA TRP A 52 -2.91 -7.39 3.60
C TRP A 52 -2.87 -6.49 2.36
N SER A 53 -2.00 -5.47 2.37
CA SER A 53 -1.97 -4.49 1.27
C SER A 53 -1.33 -5.08 0.02
N LEU A 54 -0.36 -5.99 0.19
CA LEU A 54 0.27 -6.70 -0.91
C LEU A 54 -0.72 -7.64 -1.58
N SER A 55 -1.59 -8.29 -0.81
CA SER A 55 -2.64 -9.11 -1.41
C SER A 55 -3.55 -8.29 -2.31
N ILE A 56 -3.92 -7.06 -1.92
CA ILE A 56 -4.70 -6.16 -2.77
C ILE A 56 -3.93 -5.85 -4.06
N GLU A 57 -2.64 -5.54 -3.95
CA GLU A 57 -1.78 -5.24 -5.11
C GLU A 57 -1.70 -6.41 -6.10
N GLU A 58 -1.40 -7.62 -5.62
CA GLU A 58 -1.28 -8.81 -6.46
C GLU A 58 -2.62 -9.19 -7.11
N HIS A 59 -3.74 -9.02 -6.39
CA HIS A 59 -5.08 -9.24 -6.97
C HIS A 59 -5.41 -8.23 -8.06
N ILE A 60 -5.02 -6.96 -7.91
CA ILE A 60 -5.21 -5.96 -8.96
C ILE A 60 -4.33 -6.29 -10.17
N TYR A 61 -3.07 -6.69 -9.96
CA TYR A 61 -2.18 -7.10 -11.05
C TYR A 61 -2.65 -8.33 -11.82
N LEU A 62 -3.43 -9.19 -11.18
CA LEU A 62 -4.09 -10.32 -11.84
C LEU A 62 -5.38 -9.91 -12.54
N TRP A 63 -6.33 -9.33 -11.81
CA TRP A 63 -7.69 -9.12 -12.31
C TRP A 63 -7.80 -7.97 -13.32
N LEU A 64 -7.03 -6.89 -13.14
CA LEU A 64 -7.08 -5.74 -14.03
C LEU A 64 -6.76 -6.11 -15.49
N PRO A 65 -5.64 -6.80 -15.82
CA PRO A 65 -5.38 -7.19 -17.20
C PRO A 65 -6.38 -8.22 -17.73
N ILE A 66 -6.86 -9.16 -16.91
CA ILE A 66 -7.89 -10.12 -17.34
C ILE A 66 -9.17 -9.39 -17.76
N THR A 67 -9.66 -8.47 -16.92
CA THR A 67 -10.83 -7.64 -17.24
C THR A 67 -10.60 -6.80 -18.50
N MET A 68 -9.41 -6.22 -18.65
CA MET A 68 -9.06 -5.49 -19.88
C MET A 68 -9.12 -6.38 -21.12
N LEU A 69 -8.56 -7.60 -21.07
CA LEU A 69 -8.54 -8.53 -22.21
C LEU A 69 -9.95 -8.95 -22.63
N ILE A 70 -10.85 -9.16 -21.66
CA ILE A 70 -12.25 -9.50 -21.93
C ILE A 70 -12.96 -8.31 -22.60
N ILE A 71 -12.88 -7.12 -22.01
CA ILE A 71 -13.56 -5.92 -22.52
C ILE A 71 -13.00 -5.47 -23.86
N ARG A 72 -11.69 -5.66 -24.10
CA ARG A 72 -11.02 -5.30 -25.36
C ARG A 72 -11.63 -5.97 -26.58
N ARG A 73 -12.28 -7.13 -26.42
CA ARG A 73 -12.98 -7.83 -27.50
C ARG A 73 -14.15 -7.05 -28.06
N PHE A 74 -14.71 -6.12 -27.29
CA PHE A 74 -15.94 -5.41 -27.63
C PHE A 74 -15.73 -3.91 -27.88
N LEU A 75 -14.65 -3.33 -27.36
CA LEU A 75 -14.46 -1.87 -27.31
C LEU A 75 -13.08 -1.42 -27.80
N SER A 76 -12.95 -0.12 -28.10
CA SER A 76 -11.68 0.52 -28.42
C SER A 76 -10.73 0.57 -27.22
N VAL A 77 -9.42 0.66 -27.46
CA VAL A 77 -8.40 0.69 -26.38
C VAL A 77 -8.68 1.74 -25.31
N LYS A 78 -9.05 2.96 -25.72
CA LYS A 78 -9.38 4.06 -24.79
C LYS A 78 -10.60 3.73 -23.92
N GLN A 79 -11.66 3.19 -24.53
CA GLN A 79 -12.87 2.78 -23.81
C GLN A 79 -12.62 1.59 -22.89
N THR A 80 -11.85 0.59 -23.34
CA THR A 80 -11.46 -0.57 -22.53
C THR A 80 -10.75 -0.11 -21.26
N LEU A 81 -9.73 0.75 -21.38
CA LEU A 81 -9.01 1.27 -20.23
C LEU A 81 -9.94 1.99 -19.27
N LEU A 82 -10.75 2.94 -19.78
CA LEU A 82 -11.64 3.73 -18.96
C LEU A 82 -12.67 2.86 -18.23
N ILE A 83 -13.32 1.94 -18.92
CA ILE A 83 -14.35 1.08 -18.33
C ILE A 83 -13.72 0.12 -17.32
N THR A 84 -12.56 -0.46 -17.58
CA THR A 84 -11.88 -1.30 -16.58
C THR A 84 -11.55 -0.48 -15.33
N ILE A 85 -10.99 0.74 -15.49
CA ILE A 85 -10.70 1.61 -14.34
C ILE A 85 -11.98 1.91 -13.55
N LEU A 86 -13.07 2.27 -14.23
CA LEU A 86 -14.35 2.57 -13.58
C LEU A 86 -14.94 1.35 -12.87
N LEU A 87 -14.84 0.16 -13.45
CA LEU A 87 -15.28 -1.07 -12.79
C LEU A 87 -14.53 -1.33 -11.48
N PHE A 88 -13.21 -1.13 -11.47
CA PHE A 88 -12.40 -1.32 -10.27
C PHE A 88 -12.59 -0.22 -9.23
N ILE A 89 -13.10 0.95 -9.61
CA ILE A 89 -13.47 2.02 -8.67
C ILE A 89 -14.88 1.81 -8.12
N ILE A 90 -15.85 1.56 -9.01
CA ILE A 90 -17.27 1.48 -8.67
C ILE A 90 -17.59 0.15 -8.00
N GLY A 91 -17.01 -0.97 -8.45
CA GLY A 91 -17.28 -2.30 -7.90
C GLY A 91 -17.05 -2.38 -6.38
N PRO A 92 -15.84 -2.09 -5.89
CA PRO A 92 -15.55 -2.07 -4.45
C PRO A 92 -16.39 -1.04 -3.69
N LEU A 93 -16.68 0.13 -4.29
CA LEU A 93 -17.55 1.13 -3.67
C LEU A 93 -18.98 0.59 -3.47
N CYS A 94 -19.59 0.01 -4.51
CA CYS A 94 -20.90 -0.62 -4.42
C CYS A 94 -20.90 -1.76 -3.40
N TYR A 95 -19.85 -2.56 -3.36
CA TYR A 95 -19.72 -3.62 -2.37
C TYR A 95 -19.66 -3.05 -0.95
N ARG A 96 -18.82 -2.04 -0.69
CA ARG A 96 -18.76 -1.35 0.61
C ARG A 96 -20.12 -0.78 1.00
N ILE A 97 -20.87 -0.20 0.07
CA ILE A 97 -22.24 0.29 0.31
C ILE A 97 -23.18 -0.85 0.70
N SER A 98 -23.10 -2.00 0.03
CA SER A 98 -23.98 -3.15 0.30
C SER A 98 -23.77 -3.79 1.67
N ILE A 99 -22.53 -3.74 2.19
CA ILE A 99 -22.18 -4.29 3.51
C ILE A 99 -22.14 -3.23 4.62
N ALA A 100 -22.36 -1.95 4.28
CA ALA A 100 -22.32 -0.86 5.24
C ALA A 100 -23.42 -1.07 6.28
N ASN A 101 -23.03 -1.04 7.56
CA ASN A 101 -23.94 -1.32 8.66
C ASN A 101 -23.58 -0.49 9.88
N ALA A 102 -24.58 0.20 10.44
CA ALA A 102 -24.43 1.00 11.65
C ALA A 102 -24.09 0.17 12.90
N SER A 103 -24.36 -1.14 12.89
CA SER A 103 -23.99 -2.05 13.98
C SER A 103 -22.48 -2.27 14.11
N ILE A 104 -21.70 -1.97 13.07
CA ILE A 104 -20.25 -2.10 13.07
C ILE A 104 -19.65 -0.90 13.81
N SER A 105 -19.55 -1.02 15.13
CA SER A 105 -19.09 0.06 16.01
C SER A 105 -17.62 -0.05 16.42
N THR A 106 -16.99 -1.20 16.20
CA THR A 106 -15.60 -1.45 16.65
C THR A 106 -14.59 -1.12 15.56
N TYR A 107 -13.43 -0.59 15.99
CA TYR A 107 -12.29 -0.38 15.11
C TYR A 107 -11.88 -1.69 14.42
N TYR A 108 -11.77 -2.78 15.19
CA TYR A 108 -11.30 -4.07 14.69
C TYR A 108 -12.14 -4.58 13.52
N THR A 109 -13.48 -4.63 13.68
CA THR A 109 -14.37 -5.13 12.63
C THR A 109 -14.37 -4.22 11.39
N TRP A 110 -14.28 -2.90 11.57
CA TRP A 110 -14.11 -1.97 10.44
C TRP A 110 -12.78 -2.18 9.72
N ASP A 111 -11.70 -2.37 10.49
CA ASP A 111 -10.34 -2.53 9.98
C ASP A 111 -10.22 -3.80 9.12
N THR A 112 -10.76 -4.93 9.60
CA THR A 112 -10.63 -6.21 8.92
C THR A 112 -11.57 -6.35 7.72
N LEU A 113 -12.82 -5.88 7.82
CA LEU A 113 -13.81 -6.02 6.74
C LEU A 113 -13.69 -4.94 5.65
N PHE A 114 -13.40 -3.69 6.02
CA PHE A 114 -13.40 -2.57 5.06
C PHE A 114 -12.01 -2.12 4.65
N ARG A 115 -11.08 -1.94 5.60
CA ARG A 115 -9.78 -1.35 5.28
C ARG A 115 -8.80 -2.36 4.70
N LYS A 116 -8.82 -3.60 5.20
CA LYS A 116 -7.81 -4.61 4.88
C LYS A 116 -8.29 -5.72 3.95
N ALA A 117 -9.59 -5.90 3.74
CA ALA A 117 -10.08 -6.94 2.85
C ALA A 117 -9.83 -6.60 1.37
N VAL A 118 -9.48 -7.60 0.56
CA VAL A 118 -9.19 -7.42 -0.86
C VAL A 118 -10.40 -6.88 -1.62
N VAL A 119 -11.55 -7.55 -1.47
CA VAL A 119 -12.78 -7.24 -2.22
C VAL A 119 -13.28 -5.81 -2.01
N THR A 120 -13.06 -5.23 -0.82
CA THR A 120 -13.48 -3.86 -0.50
C THR A 120 -12.46 -2.81 -0.92
N ARG A 121 -11.26 -3.20 -1.36
CA ARG A 121 -10.13 -2.27 -1.59
C ARG A 121 -9.42 -2.42 -2.93
N LEU A 122 -9.98 -3.19 -3.87
CA LEU A 122 -9.47 -3.26 -5.26
C LEU A 122 -9.45 -1.88 -5.96
N ASP A 123 -10.16 -0.88 -5.42
CA ASP A 123 -10.16 0.50 -5.93
C ASP A 123 -8.87 1.27 -5.59
N ALA A 124 -8.11 0.85 -4.57
CA ALA A 124 -6.98 1.61 -4.04
C ALA A 124 -5.93 1.98 -5.10
N ILE A 125 -5.56 1.03 -5.95
CA ILE A 125 -4.58 1.26 -7.03
C ILE A 125 -5.27 1.83 -8.28
N ALA A 126 -6.56 1.56 -8.48
CA ALA A 126 -7.31 1.98 -9.66
C ALA A 126 -7.33 3.52 -9.84
N TYR A 127 -7.33 4.30 -8.76
CA TYR A 127 -7.18 5.76 -8.83
C TYR A 127 -5.80 6.19 -9.37
N GLY A 128 -4.72 5.48 -9.04
CA GLY A 128 -3.42 5.72 -9.65
C GLY A 128 -3.40 5.40 -11.16
N VAL A 129 -4.09 4.32 -11.55
CA VAL A 129 -4.27 3.95 -12.96
C VAL A 129 -5.12 5.00 -13.70
N LEU A 130 -6.14 5.57 -13.04
CA LEU A 130 -6.91 6.69 -13.55
C LEU A 130 -6.04 7.93 -13.79
N ALA A 131 -5.15 8.28 -12.86
CA ALA A 131 -4.17 9.34 -13.06
C ALA A 131 -3.26 9.06 -14.27
N ALA A 132 -2.78 7.83 -14.42
CA ALA A 132 -1.97 7.45 -15.59
C ALA A 132 -2.77 7.56 -16.91
N TYR A 133 -4.04 7.18 -16.91
CA TYR A 133 -4.96 7.38 -18.04
C TYR A 133 -5.10 8.87 -18.40
N VAL A 134 -5.30 9.74 -17.41
CA VAL A 134 -5.38 11.19 -17.62
C VAL A 134 -4.07 11.74 -18.19
N LYS A 135 -2.92 11.34 -17.63
CA LYS A 135 -1.60 11.73 -18.14
C LYS A 135 -1.42 11.36 -19.61
N PHE A 136 -1.84 10.14 -20.00
CA PHE A 136 -1.65 9.62 -21.35
C PHE A 136 -2.58 10.28 -22.37
N PHE A 137 -3.88 10.38 -22.08
CA PHE A 137 -4.88 10.89 -23.03
C PHE A 137 -5.11 12.40 -22.96
N TYR A 138 -4.74 13.05 -21.85
CA TYR A 138 -4.97 14.48 -21.61
C TYR A 138 -3.70 15.17 -21.07
N PRO A 139 -2.58 15.15 -21.82
CA PRO A 139 -1.30 15.67 -21.35
C PRO A 139 -1.31 17.18 -21.09
N ASN A 140 -2.10 17.96 -21.85
CA ASN A 140 -2.23 19.40 -21.63
C ASN A 140 -2.87 19.68 -20.28
N PHE A 141 -4.00 19.02 -19.97
CA PHE A 141 -4.64 19.12 -18.66
C PHE A 141 -3.67 18.78 -17.52
N TRP A 142 -2.93 17.68 -17.65
CA TRP A 142 -1.93 17.23 -16.67
C TRP A 142 -0.87 18.30 -16.39
N LYS A 143 -0.32 18.94 -17.44
CA LYS A 143 0.72 19.98 -17.33
C LYS A 143 0.18 21.34 -16.90
N ASP A 144 -1.05 21.69 -17.23
CA ASP A 144 -1.59 23.01 -16.89
C ASP A 144 -2.11 23.08 -15.45
N HIS A 145 -2.45 21.92 -14.87
CA HIS A 145 -3.15 21.86 -13.58
C HIS A 145 -2.34 21.21 -12.44
N TYR A 146 -1.09 20.80 -12.66
CA TYR A 146 -0.35 20.01 -11.64
C TYR A 146 -0.23 20.71 -10.28
N ASN A 147 -0.05 22.04 -10.23
CA ASN A 147 0.01 22.78 -8.96
C ASN A 147 -1.38 22.88 -8.29
N LYS A 148 -2.43 23.13 -9.08
CA LYS A 148 -3.81 23.24 -8.58
C LYS A 148 -4.28 21.90 -8.02
N LEU A 149 -4.00 20.80 -8.74
CA LEU A 149 -4.30 19.44 -8.28
C LEU A 149 -3.50 19.08 -7.03
N PHE A 150 -2.23 19.46 -6.94
CA PHE A 150 -1.45 19.23 -5.73
C PHE A 150 -2.02 19.95 -4.50
N ALA A 151 -2.37 21.23 -4.64
CA ALA A 151 -3.01 21.98 -3.56
C ALA A 151 -4.36 21.37 -3.16
N LEU A 152 -5.19 21.01 -4.14
CA LEU A 152 -6.46 20.33 -3.91
C LEU A 152 -6.26 18.99 -3.18
N GLY A 153 -5.30 18.18 -3.61
CA GLY A 153 -4.97 16.89 -3.00
C GLY A 153 -4.54 17.04 -1.54
N LEU A 154 -3.66 18.01 -1.25
CA LEU A 154 -3.28 18.32 0.12
C LEU A 154 -4.48 18.76 0.96
N THR A 155 -5.33 19.65 0.45
CA THR A 155 -6.53 20.10 1.16
C THR A 155 -7.47 18.93 1.47
N ILE A 156 -7.73 18.06 0.49
CA ILE A 156 -8.58 16.87 0.68
C ILE A 156 -8.00 15.95 1.76
N LEU A 157 -6.70 15.68 1.70
CA LEU A 157 -6.03 14.81 2.68
C LEU A 157 -6.01 15.42 4.08
N MET A 158 -5.78 16.73 4.19
CA MET A 158 -5.83 17.45 5.46
C MET A 158 -7.24 17.38 6.07
N ILE A 159 -8.28 17.66 5.28
CA ILE A 159 -9.68 17.52 5.74
C ILE A 159 -9.94 16.08 6.18
N ALA A 160 -9.54 15.09 5.39
CA ALA A 160 -9.76 13.68 5.71
C ALA A 160 -9.04 13.22 7.00
N ILE A 161 -7.94 13.86 7.40
CA ILE A 161 -7.26 13.61 8.68
C ILE A 161 -8.07 14.15 9.86
N TYR A 162 -8.70 15.33 9.71
CA TYR A 162 -9.45 15.97 10.79
C TYR A 162 -10.90 15.48 10.93
N VAL A 163 -11.46 14.81 9.91
CA VAL A 163 -12.79 14.20 10.02
C VAL A 163 -12.74 13.01 10.99
N PRO A 164 -13.51 13.04 12.11
CA PRO A 164 -13.52 11.94 13.06
C PRO A 164 -14.00 10.64 12.41
N ARG A 165 -13.27 9.56 12.65
CA ARG A 165 -13.64 8.22 12.16
C ARG A 165 -14.55 7.55 13.17
N VAL A 166 -15.85 7.71 12.96
CA VAL A 166 -16.85 6.93 13.69
C VAL A 166 -17.18 5.70 12.85
N TYR A 167 -16.83 4.51 13.33
CA TYR A 167 -16.80 3.29 12.50
C TYR A 167 -18.18 2.82 12.01
N GLY A 168 -19.24 3.13 12.74
CA GLY A 168 -20.63 2.85 12.32
C GLY A 168 -21.19 3.83 11.29
N HIS A 169 -20.49 4.92 10.98
CA HIS A 169 -20.98 5.89 10.00
C HIS A 169 -20.71 5.40 8.58
N PHE A 170 -21.73 5.58 7.73
CA PHE A 170 -21.67 5.27 6.31
C PHE A 170 -20.44 5.88 5.63
N TYR A 171 -20.13 7.15 5.92
CA TYR A 171 -18.96 7.83 5.35
C TYR A 171 -17.66 7.08 5.65
N THR A 172 -17.43 6.69 6.91
CA THR A 172 -16.22 5.98 7.35
C THR A 172 -16.07 4.62 6.67
N GLN A 173 -17.19 3.92 6.44
CA GLN A 173 -17.23 2.60 5.83
C GLN A 173 -17.11 2.63 4.30
N THR A 174 -17.56 3.69 3.63
CA THR A 174 -17.69 3.69 2.16
C THR A 174 -16.85 4.78 1.48
N LEU A 175 -17.22 6.04 1.69
CA LEU A 175 -16.70 7.19 0.93
C LEU A 175 -15.33 7.67 1.42
N SER A 176 -14.97 7.43 2.68
CA SER A 176 -13.70 7.85 3.27
C SER A 176 -12.50 7.35 2.45
N PHE A 177 -12.54 6.08 2.01
CA PHE A 177 -11.52 5.46 1.19
C PHE A 177 -11.39 6.12 -0.20
N THR A 178 -12.54 6.44 -0.82
CA THR A 178 -12.59 7.15 -2.10
C THR A 178 -12.01 8.56 -1.96
N VAL A 179 -12.38 9.30 -0.92
CA VAL A 179 -11.88 10.67 -0.67
C VAL A 179 -10.36 10.68 -0.50
N VAL A 180 -9.82 9.77 0.33
CA VAL A 180 -8.35 9.66 0.52
C VAL A 180 -7.65 9.25 -0.77
N SER A 181 -8.24 8.34 -1.55
CA SER A 181 -7.65 7.89 -2.82
C SER A 181 -7.64 8.99 -3.88
N ILE A 182 -8.71 9.79 -3.98
CA ILE A 182 -8.76 10.98 -4.85
C ILE A 182 -7.74 12.02 -4.41
N GLY A 183 -7.68 12.33 -3.11
CA GLY A 183 -6.69 13.26 -2.57
C GLY A 183 -5.26 12.84 -2.91
N SER A 184 -4.95 11.55 -2.74
CA SER A 184 -3.64 10.98 -3.08
C SER A 184 -3.35 11.01 -4.59
N MET A 185 -4.33 10.66 -5.42
CA MET A 185 -4.25 10.71 -6.89
C MET A 185 -3.92 12.13 -7.37
N CYS A 186 -4.52 13.16 -6.77
CA CYS A 186 -4.28 14.56 -7.11
C CYS A 186 -2.85 15.06 -6.82
N LEU A 187 -2.07 14.35 -6.00
CA LEU A 187 -0.66 14.68 -5.76
C LEU A 187 0.27 14.22 -6.89
N LEU A 188 -0.14 13.19 -7.65
CA LEU A 188 0.69 12.53 -8.66
C LEU A 188 1.16 13.44 -9.81
N PRO A 189 0.35 14.38 -10.35
CA PRO A 189 0.80 15.29 -11.41
C PRO A 189 2.03 16.11 -11.04
N LYS A 190 2.03 16.70 -9.83
CA LYS A 190 3.18 17.49 -9.36
C LYS A 190 4.40 16.61 -9.15
N ALA A 191 4.22 15.42 -8.55
CA ALA A 191 5.30 14.48 -8.34
C ALA A 191 5.95 14.04 -9.67
N ASP A 192 5.15 13.76 -10.69
CA ASP A 192 5.64 13.40 -12.03
C ASP A 192 6.45 14.52 -12.71
N CYS A 193 6.12 15.78 -12.45
CA CYS A 193 6.85 16.92 -12.99
C CYS A 193 8.23 17.15 -12.35
N ILE A 194 8.51 16.57 -11.17
CA ILE A 194 9.81 16.73 -10.50
C ILE A 194 10.82 15.78 -11.17
N LYS A 195 11.68 16.33 -12.03
CA LYS A 195 12.73 15.55 -12.74
C LYS A 195 14.10 15.64 -12.09
N SER A 196 14.38 16.70 -11.36
CA SER A 196 15.66 16.90 -10.68
C SER A 196 15.47 17.73 -9.41
N PHE A 197 16.45 17.63 -8.51
CA PHE A 197 16.50 18.41 -7.28
C PHE A 197 17.64 19.42 -7.39
N LYS A 198 17.37 20.66 -6.97
CA LYS A 198 18.41 21.72 -6.93
C LYS A 198 19.55 21.35 -5.99
N ASN A 199 19.21 20.75 -4.84
CA ASN A 199 20.19 20.25 -3.88
C ASN A 199 20.42 18.75 -4.12
N ALA A 200 21.63 18.39 -4.55
CA ALA A 200 21.99 17.01 -4.86
C ALA A 200 21.96 16.09 -3.64
N VAL A 201 22.24 16.60 -2.42
CA VAL A 201 22.18 15.82 -1.18
C VAL A 201 20.74 15.42 -0.89
N ILE A 202 19.82 16.40 -0.93
CA ILE A 202 18.39 16.18 -0.71
C ILE A 202 17.84 15.23 -1.78
N GLY A 203 18.21 15.45 -3.05
CA GLY A 203 17.79 14.57 -4.14
C GLY A 203 18.24 13.13 -3.93
N ARG A 204 19.52 12.90 -3.58
CA ARG A 204 20.02 11.55 -3.27
C ARG A 204 19.29 10.92 -2.09
N ALA A 205 19.01 11.66 -1.02
CA ALA A 205 18.30 11.15 0.14
C ALA A 205 16.87 10.73 -0.21
N ILE A 206 16.11 11.60 -0.92
CA ILE A 206 14.75 11.30 -1.37
C ILE A 206 14.75 10.09 -2.30
N THR A 207 15.67 10.04 -3.28
CA THR A 207 15.79 8.91 -4.21
C THR A 207 16.11 7.63 -3.48
N HIS A 208 17.04 7.65 -2.51
CA HIS A 208 17.39 6.48 -1.70
C HIS A 208 16.18 5.94 -0.96
N ILE A 209 15.48 6.79 -0.18
CA ILE A 209 14.25 6.42 0.54
C ILE A 209 13.19 5.88 -0.42
N SER A 210 12.99 6.53 -1.57
CA SER A 210 12.01 6.10 -2.59
C SER A 210 12.31 4.69 -3.10
N ILE A 211 13.60 4.37 -3.29
CA ILE A 211 14.05 3.06 -3.77
C ILE A 211 13.83 2.00 -2.69
N ILE A 212 14.19 2.26 -1.43
CA ILE A 212 14.09 1.27 -0.35
C ILE A 212 12.70 1.19 0.29
N SER A 213 11.76 2.07 -0.08
CA SER A 213 10.44 2.24 0.54
C SER A 213 9.62 0.94 0.62
N TYR A 214 9.74 0.07 -0.38
CA TYR A 214 9.08 -1.23 -0.38
C TYR A 214 9.65 -2.16 0.70
N SER A 215 10.97 -2.26 0.81
CA SER A 215 11.61 -3.03 1.89
C SER A 215 11.30 -2.42 3.27
N MET A 216 11.26 -1.07 3.37
CA MET A 216 10.84 -0.39 4.60
C MET A 216 9.41 -0.78 4.99
N TYR A 217 8.49 -0.82 4.02
CA TYR A 217 7.10 -1.23 4.25
C TYR A 217 7.00 -2.63 4.87
N LEU A 218 7.76 -3.60 4.32
CA LEU A 218 7.67 -5.00 4.76
C LEU A 218 8.21 -5.23 6.16
N ILE A 219 9.28 -4.51 6.56
CA ILE A 219 10.01 -4.84 7.79
C ILE A 219 9.68 -3.93 8.98
N ASN A 220 9.13 -2.73 8.73
CA ASN A 220 9.03 -1.71 9.78
C ASN A 220 8.23 -2.21 11.00
N LEU A 221 7.06 -2.77 10.79
CA LEU A 221 6.22 -3.28 11.87
C LEU A 221 6.52 -4.75 12.16
N SER A 222 6.55 -5.61 11.13
CA SER A 222 6.74 -7.06 11.27
C SER A 222 8.01 -7.46 12.01
N ILE A 223 9.12 -6.77 11.75
CA ILE A 223 10.42 -7.12 12.32
C ILE A 223 10.88 -6.02 13.29
N VAL A 224 10.97 -4.77 12.83
CA VAL A 224 11.67 -3.72 13.59
C VAL A 224 10.88 -3.32 14.84
N VAL A 225 9.58 -3.04 14.73
CA VAL A 225 8.77 -2.71 15.91
C VAL A 225 8.68 -3.88 16.88
N GLN A 226 8.48 -5.11 16.40
CA GLN A 226 8.39 -6.28 17.30
C GLN A 226 9.71 -6.52 18.06
N LEU A 227 10.87 -6.44 17.39
CA LEU A 227 12.17 -6.53 18.05
C LEU A 227 12.36 -5.44 19.11
N LEU A 228 12.07 -4.18 18.75
CA LEU A 228 12.22 -3.07 19.69
C LEU A 228 11.22 -3.16 20.84
N SER A 229 10.00 -3.64 20.62
CA SER A 229 9.02 -3.86 21.69
C SER A 229 9.51 -4.91 22.68
N LYS A 230 10.06 -6.02 22.18
CA LYS A 230 10.52 -7.13 23.02
C LYS A 230 11.75 -6.80 23.85
N TYR A 231 12.72 -6.10 23.26
CA TYR A 231 14.01 -5.86 23.92
C TYR A 231 14.13 -4.46 24.56
N MET A 232 13.22 -3.53 24.25
CA MET A 232 13.27 -2.15 24.72
C MET A 232 11.89 -1.62 25.12
N GLU A 233 11.43 -1.99 26.32
CA GLU A 233 10.27 -1.37 26.95
C GLU A 233 10.64 0.01 27.51
N PRO A 234 10.07 1.12 26.98
CA PRO A 234 10.47 2.45 27.39
C PRO A 234 9.89 2.79 28.77
N GLN A 235 10.77 3.06 29.74
CA GLN A 235 10.39 3.50 31.09
C GLN A 235 10.35 5.03 31.26
N SER A 236 10.86 5.77 30.28
CA SER A 236 10.91 7.24 30.30
C SER A 236 10.64 7.83 28.91
N SER A 237 10.25 9.10 28.86
CA SER A 237 10.07 9.85 27.61
C SER A 237 11.35 9.93 26.78
N GLU A 238 12.51 10.01 27.43
CA GLU A 238 13.82 10.02 26.76
C GLU A 238 14.10 8.68 26.08
N MET A 239 13.82 7.56 26.77
CA MET A 239 13.98 6.23 26.21
C MET A 239 13.00 5.99 25.05
N LEU A 240 11.77 6.54 25.14
CA LEU A 240 10.82 6.50 24.04
C LEU A 240 11.32 7.27 22.80
N PHE A 241 11.87 8.47 23.00
CA PHE A 241 12.45 9.27 21.91
C PHE A 241 13.65 8.56 21.28
N PHE A 242 14.55 8.00 22.09
CA PHE A 242 15.68 7.21 21.61
C PHE A 242 15.21 5.99 20.82
N ARG A 243 14.23 5.24 21.33
CA ARG A 243 13.63 4.09 20.63
C ARG A 243 13.02 4.50 19.28
N TYR A 244 12.40 5.67 19.19
CA TYR A 244 11.86 6.18 17.94
C TYR A 244 12.94 6.51 16.90
N ILE A 245 14.05 7.13 17.32
CA ILE A 245 15.21 7.35 16.44
C ILE A 245 15.79 6.01 15.98
N LEU A 246 15.97 5.08 16.92
CA LEU A 246 16.51 3.76 16.65
C LEU A 246 15.61 2.96 15.68
N TYR A 247 14.29 3.06 15.82
CA TYR A 247 13.32 2.48 14.87
C TYR A 247 13.56 2.95 13.44
N TRP A 248 13.68 4.26 13.22
CA TRP A 248 13.94 4.80 11.88
C TRP A 248 15.31 4.38 11.36
N PHE A 249 16.33 4.44 12.21
CA PHE A 249 17.68 4.05 11.85
C PHE A 249 17.74 2.59 11.41
N ILE A 250 17.25 1.65 12.23
CA ILE A 250 17.23 0.22 11.93
C ILE A 250 16.40 -0.05 10.68
N THR A 251 15.22 0.55 10.55
CA THR A 251 14.35 0.36 9.38
C THR A 251 15.05 0.77 8.09
N ILE A 252 15.70 1.94 8.06
CA ILE A 252 16.39 2.44 6.87
C ILE A 252 17.62 1.57 6.55
N VAL A 253 18.41 1.21 7.55
CA VAL A 253 19.63 0.41 7.37
C VAL A 253 19.29 -1.00 6.87
N LEU A 254 18.40 -1.73 7.56
CA LEU A 254 17.98 -3.07 7.14
C LEU A 254 17.32 -3.06 5.76
N SER A 255 16.45 -2.09 5.48
CA SER A 255 15.84 -1.95 4.15
C SER A 255 16.87 -1.69 3.06
N THR A 256 17.92 -0.93 3.36
CA THR A 256 19.03 -0.69 2.43
C THR A 256 19.82 -1.96 2.16
N ILE A 257 20.07 -2.77 3.19
CA ILE A 257 20.75 -4.07 3.08
C ILE A 257 19.91 -5.02 2.21
N ILE A 258 18.63 -5.18 2.52
CA ILE A 258 17.70 -6.03 1.76
C ILE A 258 17.64 -5.58 0.30
N TYR A 259 17.50 -4.27 0.07
CA TYR A 259 17.50 -3.73 -1.29
C TYR A 259 18.77 -4.07 -2.05
N LYS A 260 19.95 -3.83 -1.44
CA LYS A 260 21.24 -3.99 -2.11
C LYS A 260 21.58 -5.44 -2.40
N PHE A 261 21.34 -6.34 -1.44
CA PHE A 261 21.81 -7.73 -1.49
C PHE A 261 20.78 -8.73 -1.94
N TYR A 262 19.49 -8.38 -1.94
CA TYR A 262 18.43 -9.29 -2.34
C TYR A 262 17.56 -8.69 -3.44
N GLU A 263 16.90 -7.57 -3.21
CA GLU A 263 15.96 -6.98 -4.18
C GLU A 263 16.63 -6.63 -5.51
N LYS A 264 17.77 -5.93 -5.48
CA LYS A 264 18.50 -5.46 -6.65
C LYS A 264 19.04 -6.61 -7.51
N PRO A 265 19.65 -7.68 -6.97
CA PRO A 265 19.99 -8.87 -7.75
C PRO A 265 18.82 -9.47 -8.52
N PHE A 266 17.66 -9.65 -7.88
CA PHE A 266 16.47 -10.18 -8.56
C PHE A 266 15.95 -9.24 -9.65
N LEU A 267 15.99 -7.92 -9.42
CA LEU A 267 15.65 -6.93 -10.44
C LEU A 267 16.58 -7.01 -11.65
N ASN A 268 17.89 -7.09 -11.41
CA ASN A 268 18.88 -7.22 -12.48
C ASN A 268 18.72 -8.53 -13.26
N LEU A 269 18.35 -9.63 -12.59
CA LEU A 269 18.08 -10.90 -13.26
C LEU A 269 16.86 -10.80 -14.17
N ARG A 270 15.77 -10.21 -13.68
CA ARG A 270 14.56 -9.96 -14.49
C ARG A 270 14.89 -9.12 -15.73
N ASP A 271 15.60 -8.01 -15.56
CA ASP A 271 15.90 -7.08 -16.65
C ASP A 271 16.83 -7.70 -17.71
N LYS A 272 17.60 -8.74 -17.35
CA LYS A 272 18.36 -9.55 -18.30
C LYS A 272 17.49 -10.55 -19.07
N LEU A 273 16.50 -11.15 -18.41
CA LEU A 273 15.60 -12.14 -19.02
C LEU A 273 14.51 -11.52 -19.91
N SER A 274 14.18 -10.25 -19.68
CA SER A 274 13.19 -9.50 -20.47
C SER A 274 13.77 -8.81 -21.71
N LYS A 275 15.08 -8.92 -21.95
CA LYS A 275 15.77 -8.44 -23.15
C LYS A 275 16.00 -9.60 -24.09
#